data_AF-A0A7X2LX92-F1
#
_entry.id   AF-A0A7X2LX92-F1
#
_cell.length_a   1.000
_cell.length_b   1.000
_cell.length_c   1.000
_cell.angle_alpha   90.00
_cell.angle_beta   90.00
_cell.angle_gamma   90.00
#
_symmetry.space_group_name_H-M   'P 1'
#
loop_
_entity.id
_entity.type
_entity.pdbx_description
1 polymer ?
#
loop_
_entity_poly.entity_id
_entity_poly.type
_entity_poly.pdbx_seq_one_letter_code
_entity_poly.pdbx_strand_id
1 'polypeptide(L)'
;MLALLAGCAGLSGPPNPDATDATFAALRPGVDTQASIAQKLGRPYDTTYLSLRDMNVWSYKYRQAGIWHSLMHLHFDRQGVLRELMSGPDPDYEDRRSF
;
A
#
# COMPACT_ATOMS: atom_id res chain seq x y z
N MET A 1 14.27 -6.52 23.09
CA MET A 1 13.00 -5.79 23.27
C MET A 1 12.27 -5.86 21.93
N LEU A 2 11.48 -6.92 21.73
CA LEU A 2 10.74 -7.17 20.50
C LEU A 2 9.40 -6.45 20.66
N ALA A 3 9.23 -5.29 20.03
CA ALA A 3 7.93 -4.63 20.00
C ALA A 3 7.08 -5.35 18.94
N LEU A 4 6.27 -6.32 19.40
CA LEU A 4 4.99 -6.62 18.75
C LEU A 4 4.20 -5.30 18.72
N LEU A 5 3.88 -4.80 17.53
CA LEU A 5 2.75 -3.90 17.36
C LEU A 5 1.61 -4.69 16.73
N ALA A 6 0.52 -4.62 17.46
CA ALA A 6 -0.67 -5.44 17.38
C ALA A 6 -1.37 -5.35 16.02
N GLY A 7 -1.92 -6.48 15.60
CA GLY A 7 -3.06 -6.49 14.70
C GLY A 7 -4.26 -5.81 15.37
N CYS A 8 -4.80 -4.81 14.69
CA CYS A 8 -6.24 -4.58 14.65
C CYS A 8 -6.69 -4.98 13.24
N ALA A 9 -6.78 -6.28 12.99
CA ALA A 9 -7.58 -6.79 11.89
C ALA A 9 -9.05 -6.46 12.22
N GLY A 10 -9.71 -5.71 11.34
CA GLY A 10 -11.13 -5.42 11.52
C GLY A 10 -11.63 -4.10 10.97
N LEU A 11 -11.07 -3.57 9.89
CA LEU A 11 -11.81 -2.67 8.99
C LEU A 11 -11.24 -2.85 7.60
N SER A 12 -11.89 -3.66 6.76
CA SER A 12 -11.76 -3.56 5.31
C SER A 12 -12.29 -2.17 4.91
N GLY A 13 -11.46 -1.14 5.10
CA GLY A 13 -11.81 0.24 4.80
C GLY A 13 -12.20 0.35 3.33
N PRO A 14 -13.13 1.26 2.99
CA PRO A 14 -13.48 1.48 1.60
C PRO A 14 -12.21 1.81 0.80
N PRO A 15 -12.11 1.31 -0.43
CA PRO A 15 -10.98 1.62 -1.30
C PRO A 15 -10.88 3.14 -1.44
N ASN A 16 -9.64 3.62 -1.45
CA ASN A 16 -9.41 5.03 -1.63
C ASN A 16 -9.86 5.44 -3.05
N PRO A 17 -10.79 6.39 -3.20
CA PRO A 17 -11.30 6.78 -4.52
C PRO A 17 -10.20 7.35 -5.43
N ASP A 18 -9.13 7.90 -4.86
CA ASP A 18 -8.00 8.46 -5.60
C ASP A 18 -6.96 7.39 -5.98
N ALA A 19 -7.01 6.22 -5.34
CA ALA A 19 -6.17 5.07 -5.65
C ALA A 19 -6.78 4.28 -6.82
N THR A 20 -6.33 4.61 -8.03
CA THR A 20 -6.74 3.95 -9.29
C THR A 20 -5.54 3.43 -10.06
N ASP A 21 -5.78 2.50 -11.00
CA ASP A 21 -4.76 2.03 -11.95
C ASP A 21 -4.02 3.20 -12.62
N ALA A 22 -4.75 4.24 -13.05
CA ALA A 22 -4.18 5.42 -13.69
C ALA A 22 -3.28 6.22 -12.72
N THR A 23 -3.68 6.35 -11.46
CA THR A 23 -2.89 7.07 -10.45
C THR A 23 -1.57 6.36 -10.19
N PHE A 24 -1.58 5.03 -10.05
CA PHE A 24 -0.36 4.25 -9.82
C PHE A 24 0.54 4.19 -11.06
N ALA A 25 -0.05 4.07 -12.26
CA ALA A 25 0.70 4.13 -13.52
C ALA A 25 1.43 5.47 -13.73
N ALA A 26 0.93 6.55 -13.14
CA ALA A 26 1.55 7.88 -13.20
C ALA A 26 2.69 8.07 -12.20
N LEU A 27 2.87 7.17 -11.23
CA LEU A 27 3.96 7.26 -10.25
C LEU A 27 5.30 6.88 -10.89
N ARG A 28 6.35 7.60 -10.52
CA ARG A 28 7.70 7.44 -11.07
C ARG A 28 8.68 7.07 -9.98
N PRO A 29 9.18 5.82 -9.96
CA PRO A 29 10.28 5.43 -9.12
C PRO A 29 11.51 6.33 -9.32
N GLY A 30 12.20 6.67 -8.23
CA GLY A 30 13.33 7.59 -8.20
C GLY A 30 12.98 9.07 -8.25
N VAL A 31 11.70 9.43 -8.43
CA VAL A 31 11.25 10.82 -8.53
C VAL A 31 10.16 11.13 -7.50
N ASP A 32 9.11 10.32 -7.44
CA ASP A 32 8.03 10.53 -6.47
C ASP A 32 8.49 10.17 -5.05
N THR A 33 7.97 10.89 -4.07
CA THR A 33 8.33 10.75 -2.66
C THR A 33 7.11 10.44 -1.82
N GLN A 34 7.32 9.98 -0.59
CA GLN A 34 6.25 9.80 0.40
C GLN A 34 5.38 11.07 0.54
N ALA A 35 6.01 12.25 0.53
CA ALA A 35 5.29 13.52 0.62
C ALA A 35 4.43 13.79 -0.62
N SER A 36 4.98 13.65 -1.84
CA SER A 36 4.22 13.89 -3.07
C SER A 36 3.08 12.89 -3.24
N ILE A 37 3.27 11.65 -2.80
CA ILE A 37 2.27 10.59 -2.88
C ILE A 37 1.19 10.78 -1.82
N ALA A 38 1.55 11.15 -0.58
CA ALA A 38 0.56 11.47 0.45
C ALA A 38 -0.32 12.67 0.06
N GLN A 39 0.18 13.62 -0.72
CA GLN A 39 -0.64 14.71 -1.26
C GLN A 39 -1.63 14.23 -2.33
N LYS A 40 -1.27 13.22 -3.13
CA LYS A 40 -2.10 12.68 -4.22
C LYS A 40 -3.13 11.66 -3.73
N LEU A 41 -2.71 10.79 -2.82
CA LEU A 41 -3.47 9.61 -2.37
C LEU A 41 -3.91 9.71 -0.91
N GLY A 42 -3.48 10.71 -0.15
CA GLY A 42 -3.73 10.75 1.28
C GLY A 42 -2.99 9.65 2.05
N ARG A 43 -3.49 9.35 3.26
CA ARG A 43 -2.87 8.40 4.17
C ARG A 43 -2.98 6.97 3.64
N PRO A 44 -1.92 6.15 3.72
CA PRO A 44 -2.00 4.75 3.35
C PRO A 44 -2.92 3.95 4.28
N TYR A 45 -3.42 2.83 3.77
CA TYR A 45 -4.21 1.88 4.56
C TYR A 45 -3.34 1.22 5.63
N ASP A 46 -2.17 0.74 5.22
CA ASP A 46 -1.19 0.12 6.11
C ASP A 46 0.23 0.64 5.82
N THR A 47 1.08 0.57 6.83
CA THR A 47 2.50 0.93 6.74
C THR A 47 3.34 -0.12 7.42
N THR A 48 4.22 -0.76 6.65
CA THR A 48 5.11 -1.82 7.12
C THR A 48 6.57 -1.44 6.82
N TYR A 49 7.51 -1.81 7.68
CA TYR A 49 8.94 -1.59 7.44
C TYR A 49 9.67 -2.92 7.21
N LEU A 50 10.36 -3.04 6.08
CA LEU A 50 11.13 -4.21 5.69
C LEU A 50 12.59 -4.04 6.13
N SER A 51 12.93 -4.54 7.32
CA SER A 51 14.27 -4.37 7.91
C SER A 51 15.40 -4.94 7.06
N LEU A 52 15.17 -6.05 6.35
CA LEU A 52 16.20 -6.68 5.50
C LEU A 52 16.60 -5.82 4.29
N ARG A 53 15.70 -4.95 3.84
CA ARG A 53 15.89 -4.10 2.65
C ARG A 53 16.02 -2.62 3.00
N ASP A 54 15.87 -2.27 4.27
CA ASP A 54 15.77 -0.88 4.78
C ASP A 54 14.72 -0.07 3.99
N MET A 55 13.52 -0.64 3.84
CA MET A 55 12.44 -0.05 3.05
C MET A 55 11.19 0.18 3.89
N ASN A 56 10.58 1.35 3.71
CA ASN A 56 9.25 1.65 4.22
C ASN A 56 8.22 1.31 3.15
N VAL A 57 7.18 0.57 3.48
CA VAL A 57 6.17 0.08 2.55
C VAL A 57 4.83 0.67 2.91
N TRP A 58 4.22 1.41 1.98
CA TRP A 58 2.85 1.87 2.12
C TRP A 58 1.93 1.03 1.27
N SER A 59 0.85 0.54 1.88
CA SER A 59 -0.15 -0.26 1.21
C SER A 59 -1.41 0.56 0.99
N TYR A 60 -1.94 0.55 -0.23
CA TYR A 60 -3.20 1.20 -0.60
C TYR A 60 -4.18 0.16 -1.13
N LYS A 61 -5.39 0.14 -0.57
CA LYS A 61 -6.53 -0.59 -1.16
C LYS A 61 -7.00 0.16 -2.39
N TYR A 62 -7.07 -0.54 -3.52
CA TYR A 62 -7.47 0.07 -4.78
C TYR A 62 -8.38 -0.85 -5.59
N ARG A 63 -9.08 -0.26 -6.56
CA ARG A 63 -9.96 -1.01 -7.47
C ARG A 63 -9.22 -1.30 -8.75
N GLN A 64 -9.02 -2.59 -9.06
CA GLN A 64 -8.44 -3.02 -10.31
C GLN A 64 -9.54 -3.55 -11.22
N ALA A 65 -9.72 -2.94 -12.39
CA ALA A 65 -10.65 -3.42 -13.43
C ALA A 65 -12.07 -3.78 -12.96
N GLY A 66 -12.61 -3.07 -11.97
CA GLY A 66 -13.96 -3.28 -11.48
C GLY A 66 -14.10 -4.32 -10.35
N ILE A 67 -13.09 -5.16 -10.17
CA ILE A 67 -12.99 -6.14 -9.10
C ILE A 67 -12.34 -5.45 -7.90
N TRP A 68 -12.93 -5.66 -6.72
CA TRP A 68 -12.33 -5.23 -5.47
C TRP A 68 -11.16 -6.19 -5.16
N HIS A 69 -10.42 -6.08 -4.05
CA HIS A 69 -9.41 -7.09 -3.63
C HIS A 69 -7.95 -6.93 -4.11
N SER A 70 -7.55 -5.73 -4.54
CA SER A 70 -6.13 -5.47 -4.83
C SER A 70 -5.52 -4.48 -3.85
N LEU A 71 -4.32 -4.80 -3.37
CA LEU A 71 -3.42 -3.89 -2.68
C LEU A 71 -2.32 -3.42 -3.62
N MET A 72 -1.99 -2.14 -3.54
CA MET A 72 -0.77 -1.59 -4.13
C MET A 72 0.21 -1.27 -3.02
N HIS A 73 1.37 -1.90 -3.06
CA HIS A 73 2.49 -1.67 -2.15
C HIS A 73 3.50 -0.74 -2.81
N LEU A 74 3.76 0.39 -2.16
CA LEU A 74 4.73 1.38 -2.58
C LEU A 74 5.94 1.28 -1.66
N HIS A 75 7.08 0.90 -2.21
CA HIS A 75 8.32 0.70 -1.46
C HIS A 75 9.16 1.96 -1.53
N PHE A 76 9.48 2.52 -0.38
CA PHE A 76 10.30 3.70 -0.22
C PHE A 76 11.64 3.33 0.38
N ASP A 77 12.69 3.98 -0.10
CA ASP A 77 13.98 3.94 0.60
C ASP A 77 13.96 4.79 1.88
N ARG A 78 15.09 4.81 2.59
CA ARG A 78 15.28 5.59 3.81
C ARG A 78 15.17 7.11 3.60
N GLN A 79 15.33 7.60 2.37
CA GLN A 79 15.13 9.02 2.03
C GLN A 79 13.65 9.33 1.71
N GLY A 80 12.78 8.32 1.73
CA GLY A 80 11.36 8.47 1.41
C GLY A 80 11.09 8.56 -0.09
N VAL A 81 12.02 8.11 -0.94
CA VAL A 81 11.86 8.10 -2.41
C VAL A 81 11.27 6.76 -2.84
N LEU A 82 10.26 6.80 -3.71
CA LEU A 82 9.64 5.61 -4.26
C LEU A 82 10.66 4.83 -5.08
N ARG A 83 10.81 3.54 -4.81
CA ARG A 83 11.73 2.64 -5.52
C ARG A 83 11.01 1.56 -6.30
N GLU A 84 9.87 1.10 -5.81
CA GLU A 84 9.17 -0.02 -6.40
C GLU A 84 7.66 0.08 -6.11
N LEU A 85 6.87 -0.43 -7.04
CA LEU A 85 5.44 -0.65 -6.89
C LEU A 85 5.19 -2.14 -7.06
N MET A 86 4.44 -2.74 -6.13
CA MET A 86 4.04 -4.14 -6.20
C MET A 86 2.54 -4.25 -5.97
N SER A 87 1.84 -4.90 -6.90
CA SER A 87 0.45 -5.28 -6.67
C SER A 87 0.37 -6.64 -6.00
N GLY A 88 -0.60 -6.81 -5.09
CA GLY A 88 -0.84 -8.06 -4.39
C GLY A 88 -2.34 -8.26 -4.09
N PRO A 89 -2.78 -9.50 -3.85
CA PRO A 89 -4.14 -9.77 -3.41
C PRO A 89 -4.38 -9.16 -2.01
N ASP A 90 -5.59 -8.65 -1.77
CA ASP A 90 -6.01 -8.20 -0.43
C ASP A 90 -6.29 -9.43 0.47
N PRO A 91 -5.44 -9.71 1.50
CA PRO A 91 -5.62 -10.87 2.36
C PRO A 91 -6.93 -10.83 3.15
N ASP A 92 -7.48 -9.64 3.43
CA ASP A 92 -8.77 -9.49 4.12
C ASP A 92 -9.94 -10.05 3.29
N TYR A 93 -9.75 -10.24 1.98
CA TYR A 93 -10.76 -10.83 1.11
C TYR A 93 -10.57 -12.34 0.90
N GLU A 94 -9.32 -12.82 0.79
CA GLU A 94 -9.03 -14.24 0.63
C GLU A 94 -9.53 -15.08 1.82
N ASP A 95 -9.44 -14.55 3.05
CA ASP A 95 -9.94 -15.22 4.26
C ASP A 95 -11.46 -15.46 4.21
N ARG A 96 -12.21 -14.64 3.47
CA ARG A 96 -13.68 -14.79 3.31
C ARG A 96 -14.10 -15.84 2.26
N ARG A 97 -13.17 -16.34 1.44
CA ARG A 97 -13.46 -17.34 0.40
C ARG A 97 -13.14 -18.78 0.82
N SER A 98 -12.53 -18.97 1.99
CA SER A 98 -11.99 -20.24 2.45
C SER A 98 -12.99 -21.11 3.24
N PHE A 99 -14.31 -20.99 2.98
CA PHE A 99 -15.37 -21.77 3.65
C PHE A 99 -15.96 -22.85 2.75
#